data_AF-A0A1W9PEV1-F1
#
_entry.id   AF-A0A1W9PEV1-F1
#
_cell.length_a   1.000
_cell.length_b   1.000
_cell.length_c   1.000
_cell.angle_alpha   90.00
_cell.angle_beta   90.00
_cell.angle_gamma   90.00
#
_symmetry.space_group_name_H-M   'P 1'
#
loop_
_entity.id
_entity.type
_entity.pdbx_description
1 polymer ?
#
loop_
_entity_poly.entity_id
_entity_poly.type
_entity_poly.pdbx_seq_one_letter_code
_entity_poly.pdbx_strand_id
1 'polypeptide(L)' 'EPRIFSFIEENGICISSWYLTNAYATLTLRSTISAEILDSFRQQDDITIAYPTQSLYLKRDKREMPQELGGTEAV' A
#
# COMPACT_ATOMS: atom_id res chain seq x y z
N GLU A 1 15.54 16.45 21.81
CA GLU A 1 15.45 16.36 20.34
C GLU A 1 14.52 15.20 19.97
N PRO A 2 13.65 15.35 18.95
CA PRO A 2 12.79 14.27 18.48
C PRO A 2 13.63 13.17 17.83
N ARG A 3 13.33 11.90 18.13
CA ARG A 3 13.99 10.73 17.53
C ARG A 3 13.10 10.18 16.43
N ILE A 4 13.66 10.05 15.23
CA ILE A 4 12.95 9.53 14.06
C ILE A 4 13.51 8.16 13.72
N PHE A 5 12.61 7.20 13.52
CA PHE A 5 12.93 5.84 13.09
C PHE A 5 12.22 5.54 11.79
N SER A 6 12.91 4.90 10.86
CA SER A 6 12.36 4.44 9.58
C SER A 6 12.55 2.94 9.47
N PHE A 7 11.45 2.20 9.33
CA PHE A 7 11.45 0.75 9.16
C PHE A 7 10.87 0.39 7.79
N ILE A 8 11.42 -0.65 7.17
CA ILE A 8 10.88 -1.20 5.92
C ILE A 8 9.85 -2.26 6.30
N GLU A 9 8.62 -2.08 5.83
CA GLU A 9 7.49 -3.00 6.01
C GLU A 9 7.06 -3.58 4.65
N GLU A 10 6.18 -4.58 4.67
CA GLU A 10 5.77 -5.36 3.49
C GLU A 10 5.26 -4.49 2.32
N ASN A 11 4.56 -3.40 2.62
CA ASN A 11 3.93 -2.53 1.63
C ASN A 11 4.63 -1.17 1.46
N GLY A 12 5.67 -0.86 2.26
CA GLY A 12 6.28 0.48 2.23
C GLY A 12 7.24 0.77 3.38
N ILE A 13 7.40 2.04 3.73
CA ILE A 13 8.27 2.51 4.81
C ILE A 13 7.43 3.07 5.94
N CYS A 14 7.62 2.57 7.15
CA CYS A 14 7.00 3.07 8.37
C CYS A 14 7.93 4.07 9.07
N ILE A 15 7.50 5.33 9.18
CA ILE A 15 8.24 6.39 9.86
C ILE A 15 7.61 6.65 11.22
N SER A 16 8.36 6.43 12.30
CA SER A 16 7.94 6.65 13.67
C SER A 16 8.70 7.82 14.29
N SER A 17 7.98 8.82 14.82
CA SER A 17 8.54 9.98 15.49
C SER A 17 8.28 9.93 17.00
N TRP A 18 9.36 9.96 17.78
CA TRP A 18 9.34 9.96 19.24
C TRP A 18 9.78 11.33 19.75
N TYR A 19 8.90 12.01 20.48
CA TYR A 19 9.17 13.34 21.03
C TYR A 19 8.64 13.44 22.45
N LEU A 20 9.32 14.24 23.27
CA LEU A 20 8.87 14.54 24.62
C LEU A 20 7.83 15.67 24.55
N THR A 21 6.69 15.49 25.22
CA THR A 21 5.64 16.53 25.28
C THR A 21 5.19 16.75 26.72
N ASN A 22 4.68 17.95 26.99
CA ASN A 22 4.02 18.26 28.25
C ASN A 22 2.58 17.70 28.21
N ALA A 23 2.13 17.07 29.30
CA ALA A 23 0.86 16.33 29.35
C ALA A 23 -0.35 17.11 28.83
N TYR A 24 -0.40 18.43 29.02
CA TYR A 24 -1.53 19.29 28.64
C TYR A 24 -1.64 19.55 27.12
N ALA A 25 -0.52 19.52 26.39
CA ALA A 25 -0.48 19.87 24.97
C ALA A 25 -0.29 18.65 24.04
N THR A 26 -0.29 17.43 24.58
CA THR A 26 -0.01 16.18 23.85
C THR A 26 -0.86 16.02 22.58
N LEU A 27 -2.18 16.22 22.69
CA LEU A 27 -3.09 15.99 21.55
C LEU A 27 -2.90 17.05 20.46
N THR A 28 -2.80 18.32 20.84
CA THR A 28 -2.61 19.44 19.93
C THR A 28 -1.30 19.31 19.18
N LEU A 29 -0.20 19.07 19.90
CA LEU A 29 1.12 18.92 19.30
C LEU A 29 1.17 17.71 18.35
N ARG A 30 0.56 16.58 18.74
CA ARG A 30 0.46 15.40 17.86
C ARG A 30 -0.32 15.71 16.59
N SER A 31 -1.45 16.41 16.71
CA SER A 31 -2.27 16.77 15.56
C SER A 31 -1.53 17.70 14.60
N THR A 32 -0.85 18.72 15.11
CA THR A 32 -0.10 19.68 14.31
C THR A 32 1.05 19.00 13.57
N ILE A 33 1.89 18.23 14.26
CA ILE A 33 3.03 17.53 13.65
C ILE A 33 2.56 16.56 12.56
N SER A 34 1.50 15.78 12.82
CA SER A 34 0.96 14.86 11.81
C SER A 34 0.43 15.58 10.57
N ALA A 35 -0.21 16.74 10.75
CA ALA A 35 -0.73 17.54 9.64
C ALA A 35 0.40 18.13 8.79
N GLU A 36 1.46 18.67 9.41
CA GLU A 36 2.63 19.23 8.72
C GLU A 36 3.41 18.17 7.93
N ILE A 37 3.59 16.98 8.52
CA ILE A 37 4.23 15.86 7.83
C ILE A 37 3.43 15.44 6.60
N LEU A 38 2.10 15.33 6.76
CA LEU A 38 1.23 14.96 5.64
C LEU A 38 1.24 16.02 4.53
N ASP A 39 1.21 17.31 4.89
CA ASP A 39 1.27 18.40 3.93
C ASP A 39 2.59 18.38 3.15
N SER A 40 3.71 18.21 3.86
CA SER A 40 5.05 18.11 3.27
C SER A 40 5.16 16.92 2.30
N PHE A 41 4.58 15.76 2.64
CA PHE A 41 4.54 14.62 1.74
C PHE A 41 3.64 14.83 0.53
N ARG A 42 2.53 15.55 0.67
CA ARG A 42 1.62 15.85 -0.45
C ARG A 42 2.20 16.86 -1.43
N GLN A 43 3.12 17.72 -1.00
CA GLN A 43 3.83 18.66 -1.86
C GLN A 43 4.88 17.97 -2.76
N GLN A 44 5.29 16.75 -2.44
CA GLN A 44 6.29 16.00 -3.21
C GLN A 44 5.61 15.01 -4.15
N ASP A 45 5.89 15.10 -5.46
CA ASP A 45 5.26 14.23 -6.48
C ASP A 45 5.79 12.77 -6.48
N ASP A 46 6.93 12.50 -5.84
CA ASP A 46 7.57 11.16 -5.80
C ASP A 46 7.06 10.29 -4.63
N ILE A 47 6.35 10.88 -3.67
CA ILE A 47 5.96 10.19 -2.44
C ILE A 47 4.48 9.78 -2.53
N THR A 48 4.22 8.47 -2.54
CA THR A 48 2.85 7.92 -2.53
C THR A 48 2.56 7.22 -1.21
N ILE A 49 1.33 7.39 -0.71
CA ILE A 49 0.86 6.67 0.48
C ILE A 49 0.67 5.19 0.14
N ALA A 50 1.39 4.33 0.86
CA ALA A 50 1.28 2.89 0.72
C ALA A 50 -0.08 2.39 1.23
N TYR A 51 -0.80 1.69 0.36
CA TYR A 51 -2.00 0.93 0.73
C TYR A 51 -1.64 -0.57 0.81
N PRO A 52 -2.30 -1.35 1.66
CA PRO A 52 -2.07 -2.79 1.73
C PRO A 52 -2.37 -3.42 0.37
N THR A 53 -1.35 -4.00 -0.27
CA THR A 53 -1.43 -4.53 -1.63
C THR A 53 -1.10 -6.02 -1.62
N GLN A 54 -1.76 -6.80 -2.47
CA GLN A 54 -1.51 -8.23 -2.61
C GLN A 54 -1.23 -8.60 -4.07
N SER A 55 -0.22 -9.43 -4.30
CA SER A 55 0.03 -10.02 -5.62
C SER A 55 -0.88 -11.23 -5.85
N LEU A 56 -1.80 -11.12 -6.82
CA LEU A 56 -2.71 -12.21 -7.18
C LEU A 56 -2.16 -13.02 -8.36
N TYR A 57 -1.92 -14.31 -8.14
CA TYR A 57 -1.51 -15.26 -9.18
C TYR A 57 -2.74 -15.95 -9.79
N LEU A 58 -3.26 -15.40 -10.89
CA LEU A 58 -4.39 -15.98 -11.62
C LEU A 58 -3.92 -17.09 -12.58
N LYS A 59 -4.15 -18.36 -12.23
CA LYS A 59 -4.00 -19.47 -13.19
C LYS A 59 -5.22 -19.50 -14.11
N ARG A 60 -5.02 -19.31 -15.42
CA ARG A 60 -6.06 -19.54 -16.42
C ARG A 60 -6.22 -21.05 -16.60
N ASP A 61 -7.26 -21.60 -15.99
CA ASP A 61 -7.72 -22.96 -16.26
C ASP A 61 -8.29 -22.99 -17.69
N LYS A 62 -7.45 -23.37 -18.67
CA LYS A 62 -7.91 -23.67 -20.03
C LYS A 62 -8.69 -24.98 -19.94
N ARG A 63 -9.98 -24.90 -19.63
CA ARG A 63 -10.90 -26.01 -19.94
C ARG A 63 -11.02 -26.06 -21.44
N GLU A 64 -10.18 -26.87 -22.07
CA GLU A 64 -10.33 -27.24 -23.46
C GLU A 64 -11.69 -27.93 -23.58
N MET A 65 -12.64 -27.24 -24.21
CA MET A 65 -13.94 -27.82 -24.54
C MET A 65 -13.67 -29.03 -25.44
N PRO A 66 -14.25 -30.21 -25.16
CA PRO A 66 -14.08 -31.36 -26.02
C PRO A 66 -14.51 -30.98 -27.44
N GLN A 67 -13.56 -30.98 -28.38
CA GLN A 67 -13.87 -30.81 -29.80
C GLN A 67 -14.71 -32.02 -30.20
N GLU A 68 -15.97 -31.75 -30.53
CA GLU A 68 -16.89 -32.77 -31.03
C GLU A 68 -16.30 -33.41 -32.27
N LEU A 69 -16.24 -34.75 -32.26
CA LEU A 69 -15.65 -35.57 -33.31
C LEU A 69 -16.33 -35.30 -34.65
N GLY A 70 -15.51 -35.04 -35.67
CA GLY A 70 -15.92 -35.05 -37.06
C GLY A 70 -16.42 -36.43 -37.52
N GLY A 71 -17.54 -36.41 -38.21
CA GLY A 71 -18.12 -37.45 -39.06
C GLY A 71 -19.37 -36.84 -39.68
N THR A 72 -19.65 -36.87 -40.98
CA THR A 72 -19.18 -37.70 -42.09
C THR A 72 -19.53 -36.93 -43.37
N GLU A 73 -18.65 -36.99 -44.37
CA GLU A 73 -18.91 -36.51 -45.73
C GLU A 73 -20.16 -37.19 -46.31
N ALA A 74 -21.10 -36.39 -46.81
CA ALA A 74 -22.19 -36.84 -47.66
C ALA A 74 -22.50 -35.75 -48.70
N VAL A 75 -21.78 -35.80 -49.83
CA VAL A 75 -22.17 -35.22 -51.12
C VAL A 75 -21.84 -36.23 -52.20
#